data_AF-A0A821ZBN6-F1
#
_entry.id   AF-A0A821ZBN6-F1
#
_cell.length_a   1.000
_cell.length_b   1.000
_cell.length_c   1.000
_cell.angle_alpha   90.00
_cell.angle_beta   90.00
_cell.angle_gamma   90.00
#
_symmetry.space_group_name_H-M   'P 1'
#
loop_
_entity.id
_entity.type
_entity.pdbx_description
1 polymer ?
#
loop_
_entity_poly.entity_id
_entity_poly.type
_entity_poly.pdbx_seq_one_letter_code
_entity_poly.pdbx_strand_id
1 'polypeptide(L)'
;MDIKENLNYLLPLLSIIAQSSIEIITDEDYHLYIGDEEELVARFLKAYSNGTIDRRPSTPFCVAYEFEELDDEDECRRYIYECIDKYAPHGRRNKIYEVSFAKFLYRRVRFFTSCYYTLNETIPNLGSTAMTQMIQEAKALSEISFRDDDYPRLYLVYDPGFALHLLHNNWDQVPAGLKALWKNTDPLERPEFLNRNHFLKCLSWLVDSKYETCERIMNQMKFILTENFAYKLFHIHERKLTTLPLIIEGDTGIGKTYLLKFYSLLLNASVQHNYDQTNFRTQILERASLWLSEKIIGKVLEMQPSLLNEVLQRIRPKLMGSHEENTKDDDIDLDREYSYDDDDAGNYLGKEYDYNEWEAQECEPDDTENGDDEQEEENQQNSDVQESLEPSNLRFLQPSN
;
A
#
# COMPACT_ATOMS: atom_id res chain seq x y z
N MET A 1 -18.73 -15.05 26.10
CA MET A 1 -18.90 -13.71 25.54
C MET A 1 -19.19 -12.76 26.66
N ASP A 2 -18.16 -12.02 27.06
CA ASP A 2 -18.24 -10.95 28.05
C ASP A 2 -18.95 -9.74 27.44
N ILE A 3 -19.61 -8.94 28.27
CA ILE A 3 -20.25 -7.69 27.87
C ILE A 3 -19.19 -6.70 27.32
N LYS A 4 -17.95 -6.80 27.79
CA LYS A 4 -16.79 -6.07 27.25
C LYS A 4 -16.46 -6.41 25.79
N GLU A 5 -16.43 -7.70 25.42
CA GLU A 5 -16.15 -8.13 24.04
C GLU A 5 -17.18 -7.53 23.08
N ASN A 6 -18.47 -7.62 23.43
CA ASN A 6 -19.55 -7.06 22.61
C ASN A 6 -19.49 -5.53 22.49
N LEU A 7 -19.00 -4.82 23.51
CA LEU A 7 -18.84 -3.35 23.44
C LEU A 7 -17.83 -2.94 22.36
N ASN A 8 -16.71 -3.65 22.25
CA ASN A 8 -15.65 -3.35 21.27
C ASN A 8 -16.16 -3.46 19.82
N TYR A 9 -17.09 -4.39 19.54
CA TYR A 9 -17.71 -4.53 18.21
C TYR A 9 -18.86 -3.53 17.96
N LEU A 10 -19.55 -3.06 19.02
CA LEU A 10 -20.67 -2.12 18.90
C LEU A 10 -20.22 -0.65 18.84
N LEU A 11 -19.07 -0.30 19.41
CA LEU A 11 -18.56 1.08 19.46
C LEU A 11 -18.39 1.77 18.08
N PRO A 12 -17.88 1.10 17.03
CA PRO A 12 -17.82 1.68 15.68
C PRO A 12 -19.18 1.98 15.05
N LEU A 13 -20.25 1.29 15.50
CA LEU A 13 -21.62 1.57 15.07
C LEU A 13 -22.24 2.71 15.90
N LEU A 14 -21.96 2.76 17.20
CA LEU A 14 -22.50 3.78 18.10
C LEU A 14 -21.91 5.18 17.84
N SER A 15 -20.64 5.28 17.44
CA SER A 15 -19.99 6.54 17.06
C SER A 15 -20.59 7.20 15.81
N ILE A 16 -21.30 6.44 14.98
CA ILE A 16 -22.03 6.93 13.80
C ILE A 16 -23.40 7.50 14.19
N ILE A 17 -24.01 7.02 15.28
CA ILE A 17 -25.44 7.21 15.59
C ILE A 17 -25.68 8.32 16.63
N ALA A 18 -24.74 8.59 17.55
CA ALA A 18 -24.95 9.53 18.65
C ALA A 18 -23.83 10.57 18.79
N GLN A 19 -24.06 11.80 18.30
CA GLN A 19 -23.13 12.92 18.45
C GLN A 19 -22.78 13.22 19.93
N SER A 20 -23.73 13.08 20.86
CA SER A 20 -23.51 13.26 22.30
C SER A 20 -22.75 12.11 22.98
N SER A 21 -22.43 11.04 22.25
CA SER A 21 -21.59 9.93 22.75
C SER A 21 -20.18 9.95 22.15
N ILE A 22 -19.89 10.84 21.20
CA ILE A 22 -18.56 10.98 20.59
C ILE A 22 -17.54 11.45 21.62
N GLU A 23 -17.89 12.40 22.50
CA GLU A 23 -17.00 12.93 23.55
C GLU A 23 -16.52 11.84 24.53
N ILE A 24 -17.39 10.88 24.87
CA ILE A 24 -17.05 9.72 25.73
C ILE A 24 -16.12 8.73 25.00
N ILE A 25 -16.15 8.71 23.66
CA ILE A 25 -15.28 7.85 22.84
C ILE A 25 -13.93 8.53 22.58
N THR A 26 -13.80 9.85 22.74
CA THR A 26 -12.56 10.58 22.44
C THR A 26 -11.56 10.65 23.60
N ASP A 27 -12.00 10.84 24.84
CA ASP A 27 -11.07 11.15 25.94
C ASP A 27 -10.55 9.90 26.68
N GLU A 28 -9.21 9.75 26.65
CA GLU A 28 -8.30 8.96 27.51
C GLU A 28 -8.56 7.45 27.78
N ASP A 29 -9.78 6.98 28.03
CA ASP A 29 -10.08 5.65 28.61
C ASP A 29 -10.12 4.46 27.62
N TYR A 30 -9.90 4.67 26.31
CA TYR A 30 -9.97 3.61 25.30
C TYR A 30 -8.66 3.48 24.53
N HIS A 31 -7.85 2.50 24.91
CA HIS A 31 -6.59 2.16 24.25
C HIS A 31 -6.80 1.51 22.88
N LEU A 32 -5.75 1.50 22.06
CA LEU A 32 -5.70 0.72 20.83
C LEU A 32 -5.98 -0.77 21.15
N TYR A 33 -6.95 -1.36 20.45
CA TYR A 33 -7.20 -2.79 20.47
C TYR A 33 -6.02 -3.52 19.81
N ILE A 34 -5.50 -4.56 20.45
CA ILE A 34 -4.38 -5.35 19.92
C ILE A 34 -4.94 -6.67 19.37
N GLY A 35 -4.88 -6.84 18.05
CA GLY A 35 -5.01 -8.14 17.40
C GLY A 35 -3.73 -8.51 16.65
N ASP A 36 -3.79 -9.57 15.85
CA ASP A 36 -2.65 -10.11 15.07
C ASP A 36 -1.93 -9.04 14.22
N GLU A 37 -2.65 -8.03 13.70
CA GLU A 37 -2.08 -6.98 12.88
C GLU A 37 -1.27 -5.96 13.71
N GLU A 38 -1.80 -5.56 14.87
CA GLU A 38 -1.16 -4.63 15.79
C GLU A 38 0.00 -5.28 16.56
N GLU A 39 -0.14 -6.56 16.95
CA GLU A 39 0.95 -7.36 17.52
C GLU A 39 2.12 -7.42 16.53
N LEU A 40 1.87 -7.76 15.26
CA LEU A 40 2.93 -7.85 14.25
C LEU A 40 3.66 -6.51 14.07
N VAL A 41 2.93 -5.39 14.12
CA VAL A 41 3.53 -4.04 14.10
C VAL A 41 4.40 -3.80 15.33
N ALA A 42 3.90 -4.09 16.53
CA ALA A 42 4.65 -3.92 17.77
C ALA A 42 5.91 -4.81 17.82
N ARG A 43 5.81 -6.05 17.33
CA ARG A 43 6.91 -7.01 17.21
C ARG A 43 8.08 -6.45 16.39
N PHE A 44 7.79 -5.87 15.23
CA PHE A 44 8.81 -5.23 14.40
C PHE A 44 9.28 -3.87 14.94
N LEU A 45 8.44 -3.14 15.69
CA LEU A 45 8.86 -1.93 16.40
C LEU A 45 9.82 -2.24 17.56
N LYS A 46 9.58 -3.31 18.34
CA LYS A 46 10.52 -3.87 19.34
C LYS A 46 11.84 -4.28 18.69
N ALA A 47 11.78 -4.94 17.53
CA ALA A 47 12.97 -5.31 16.79
C ALA A 47 13.78 -4.09 16.31
N TYR A 48 13.09 -3.05 15.86
CA TYR A 48 13.69 -1.79 15.41
C TYR A 48 14.29 -0.98 16.58
N SER A 49 13.58 -0.85 17.71
CA SER A 49 14.08 -0.15 18.90
C SER A 49 15.34 -0.81 19.47
N ASN A 50 15.38 -2.15 19.42
CA ASN A 50 16.47 -2.94 19.99
C ASN A 50 17.63 -3.14 18.99
N GLY A 51 17.54 -2.58 17.77
CA GLY A 51 18.52 -2.77 16.70
C GLY A 51 18.61 -4.21 16.18
N THR A 52 17.68 -5.08 16.57
CA THR A 52 17.68 -6.50 16.18
C THR A 52 17.05 -6.74 14.81
N ILE A 53 16.36 -5.75 14.25
CA ILE A 53 15.82 -5.75 12.88
C ILE A 53 16.89 -5.81 11.77
N ASP A 54 18.17 -5.60 12.11
CA ASP A 54 19.29 -5.77 11.18
C ASP A 54 20.12 -7.05 11.46
N ARG A 55 19.62 -7.94 12.33
CA ARG A 55 20.25 -9.26 12.55
C ARG A 55 20.24 -10.06 11.25
N ARG A 56 21.41 -10.59 10.91
CA ARG A 56 21.59 -11.55 9.83
C ARG A 56 21.39 -12.97 10.37
N PRO A 57 20.90 -13.92 9.56
CA PRO A 57 20.94 -15.33 9.93
C PRO A 57 22.37 -15.74 10.28
N SER A 58 22.56 -16.31 11.47
CA SER A 58 23.87 -16.66 12.03
C SER A 58 24.42 -18.00 11.52
N THR A 59 23.64 -18.72 10.72
CA THR A 59 23.98 -20.06 10.21
C THR A 59 23.83 -20.13 8.69
N PRO A 60 24.69 -20.90 7.98
CA PRO A 60 24.61 -21.07 6.53
C PRO A 60 23.44 -21.96 6.07
N PHE A 61 22.68 -22.51 7.02
CA PHE A 61 21.41 -23.17 6.75
C PHE A 61 20.31 -22.12 6.90
N CYS A 62 19.56 -21.89 5.82
CA CYS A 62 18.61 -20.79 5.64
C CYS A 62 17.36 -20.87 6.55
N VAL A 63 17.53 -20.93 7.86
CA VAL A 63 16.46 -20.78 8.84
C VAL A 63 16.10 -19.30 8.88
N ALA A 64 14.86 -18.97 8.53
CA ALA A 64 14.37 -17.60 8.62
C ALA A 64 14.49 -17.11 10.08
N TYR A 65 14.99 -15.89 10.26
CA TYR A 65 15.03 -15.30 11.59
C TYR A 65 13.61 -14.91 12.01
N GLU A 66 13.05 -15.64 12.97
CA GLU A 66 11.76 -15.31 13.59
C GLU A 66 11.97 -14.31 14.73
N PHE A 67 11.10 -13.31 14.78
CA PHE A 67 11.07 -12.33 15.86
C PHE A 67 10.16 -12.85 16.98
N GLU A 68 10.64 -12.74 18.22
CA GLU A 68 9.91 -13.08 19.44
C GLU A 68 8.54 -12.40 19.45
N GLU A 69 7.48 -13.20 19.60
CA GLU A 69 6.09 -12.73 19.61
C GLU A 69 5.79 -11.95 20.89
N LEU A 70 4.76 -11.10 20.86
CA LEU A 70 4.34 -10.28 22.00
C LEU A 70 2.99 -10.74 22.56
N ASP A 71 3.03 -11.50 23.64
CA ASP A 71 1.84 -11.95 24.38
C ASP A 71 1.19 -10.84 25.24
N ASP A 72 1.92 -9.76 25.54
CA ASP A 72 1.45 -8.64 26.37
C ASP A 72 0.91 -7.49 25.50
N GLU A 73 -0.42 -7.31 25.55
CA GLU A 73 -1.09 -6.21 24.84
C GLU A 73 -0.58 -4.82 25.26
N ASP A 74 -0.16 -4.63 26.51
CA ASP A 74 0.34 -3.34 26.99
C ASP A 74 1.79 -3.09 26.53
N GLU A 75 2.60 -4.14 26.40
CA GLU A 75 3.89 -4.06 25.68
C GLU A 75 3.67 -3.68 24.21
N CYS A 76 2.66 -4.28 23.55
CA CYS A 76 2.29 -3.96 22.18
C CYS A 76 1.88 -2.48 22.00
N ARG A 77 0.93 -2.00 22.82
CA ARG A 77 0.50 -0.59 22.85
C ARG A 77 1.68 0.35 23.05
N ARG A 78 2.55 0.05 24.01
CA ARG A 78 3.73 0.86 24.33
C ARG A 78 4.64 1.06 23.12
N TYR A 79 4.96 0.00 22.37
CA TYR A 79 5.81 0.15 21.18
C TYR A 79 5.17 0.97 20.05
N ILE A 80 3.86 0.81 19.82
CA ILE A 80 3.13 1.58 18.83
C ILE A 80 3.09 3.07 19.23
N TYR A 81 2.77 3.37 20.49
CA TYR A 81 2.73 4.73 21.01
C TYR A 81 4.11 5.37 21.03
N GLU A 82 5.16 4.72 21.56
CA GLU A 82 6.55 5.22 21.49
C GLU A 82 7.00 5.56 20.06
N CYS A 83 6.52 4.83 19.05
CA CYS A 83 6.76 5.14 17.65
C CYS A 83 6.03 6.41 17.19
N ILE A 84 4.73 6.54 17.47
CA ILE A 84 3.93 7.73 17.13
C ILE A 84 4.52 8.97 17.81
N ASP A 85 4.82 8.89 19.11
CA ASP A 85 5.45 9.93 19.91
C ASP A 85 6.77 10.43 19.29
N LYS A 86 7.62 9.51 18.84
CA LYS A 86 8.95 9.81 18.34
C LYS A 86 8.97 10.35 16.91
N TYR A 87 8.10 9.85 16.02
CA TYR A 87 8.15 10.15 14.58
C TYR A 87 7.01 11.05 14.08
N ALA A 88 5.91 11.15 14.83
CA ALA A 88 4.78 12.05 14.57
C ALA A 88 4.38 12.89 15.81
N PRO A 89 5.32 13.60 16.49
CA PRO A 89 5.02 14.37 17.70
C PRO A 89 4.04 15.53 17.49
N HIS A 90 3.84 15.97 16.25
CA HIS A 90 2.90 17.04 15.87
C HIS A 90 1.61 16.51 15.21
N GLY A 91 1.45 15.19 15.08
CA GLY A 91 0.25 14.57 14.54
C GLY A 91 -0.96 14.78 15.45
N ARG A 92 -2.17 14.74 14.90
CA ARG A 92 -3.40 14.77 15.70
C ARG A 92 -3.51 13.47 16.51
N ARG A 93 -3.23 13.54 17.81
CA ARG A 93 -3.41 12.45 18.81
C ARG A 93 -4.88 12.11 18.99
N ASN A 94 -5.47 11.42 18.02
CA ASN A 94 -6.81 10.87 18.13
C ASN A 94 -6.80 9.39 17.72
N LYS A 95 -7.78 8.64 18.22
CA LYS A 95 -7.86 7.18 18.04
C LYS A 95 -7.98 6.78 16.55
N ILE A 96 -8.54 7.64 15.70
CA ILE A 96 -8.60 7.45 14.24
C ILE A 96 -7.19 7.50 13.63
N TYR A 97 -6.34 8.42 14.07
CA TYR A 97 -4.95 8.51 13.64
C TYR A 97 -4.14 7.29 14.12
N GLU A 98 -4.26 6.91 15.40
CA GLU A 98 -3.56 5.74 15.96
C GLU A 98 -3.90 4.46 15.19
N VAL A 99 -5.20 4.19 14.97
CA VAL A 99 -5.67 3.05 14.16
C VAL A 99 -5.19 3.16 12.72
N SER A 100 -5.28 4.34 12.09
CA SER A 100 -4.81 4.54 10.71
C SER A 100 -3.31 4.23 10.59
N PHE A 101 -2.51 4.78 11.49
CA PHE A 101 -1.07 4.61 11.54
C PHE A 101 -0.69 3.13 11.72
N ALA A 102 -1.33 2.44 12.66
CA ALA A 102 -1.14 1.01 12.87
C ALA A 102 -1.50 0.19 11.62
N LYS A 103 -2.66 0.43 10.99
CA LYS A 103 -3.08 -0.30 9.77
C LYS A 103 -2.18 -0.05 8.56
N PHE A 104 -1.70 1.19 8.36
CA PHE A 104 -0.73 1.47 7.29
C PHE A 104 0.63 0.84 7.57
N LEU A 105 1.13 0.93 8.82
CA LEU A 105 2.40 0.33 9.20
C LEU A 105 2.34 -1.20 9.12
N TYR A 106 1.24 -1.84 9.52
CA TYR A 106 1.00 -3.28 9.37
C TYR A 106 1.21 -3.75 7.93
N ARG A 107 0.58 -3.07 6.97
CA ARG A 107 0.74 -3.39 5.54
C ARG A 107 2.19 -3.27 5.04
N ARG A 108 3.01 -2.47 5.71
CA ARG A 108 4.43 -2.28 5.39
C ARG A 108 5.33 -3.31 6.06
N VAL A 109 5.16 -3.56 7.37
CA VAL A 109 6.00 -4.50 8.12
C VAL A 109 5.87 -5.95 7.66
N ARG A 110 4.80 -6.31 6.93
CA ARG A 110 4.70 -7.59 6.17
C ARG A 110 5.86 -7.83 5.20
N PHE A 111 6.61 -6.81 4.81
CA PHE A 111 7.89 -6.98 4.11
C PHE A 111 8.89 -7.83 4.90
N PHE A 112 8.93 -7.69 6.23
CA PHE A 112 9.86 -8.39 7.11
C PHE A 112 9.49 -9.88 7.32
N THR A 113 8.28 -10.30 6.96
CA THR A 113 7.92 -11.73 6.87
C THR A 113 8.21 -12.33 5.49
N SER A 114 8.75 -11.56 4.54
CA SER A 114 9.07 -12.03 3.19
C SER A 114 10.44 -12.72 3.12
N CYS A 115 10.57 -13.69 2.22
CA CYS A 115 11.83 -14.35 1.89
C CYS A 115 12.92 -13.38 1.39
N TYR A 116 12.53 -12.28 0.74
CA TYR A 116 13.47 -11.23 0.31
C TYR A 116 14.23 -10.64 1.50
N TYR A 117 13.53 -10.39 2.61
CA TYR A 117 14.14 -9.83 3.82
C TYR A 117 14.80 -10.91 4.69
N THR A 118 14.11 -12.03 4.98
CA THR A 118 14.63 -13.05 5.92
C THR A 118 15.88 -13.75 5.40
N LEU A 119 16.10 -13.77 4.09
CA LEU A 119 17.28 -14.33 3.43
C LEU A 119 18.22 -13.25 2.84
N ASN A 120 18.08 -12.00 3.27
CA ASN A 120 18.99 -10.93 2.88
C ASN A 120 20.33 -10.99 3.65
N GLU A 121 21.36 -11.52 2.98
CA GLU A 121 22.74 -11.46 3.46
C GLU A 121 23.53 -10.23 2.95
N THR A 122 23.04 -9.60 1.87
CA THR A 122 23.85 -8.71 1.02
C THR A 122 23.68 -7.23 1.33
N ILE A 123 22.49 -6.79 1.77
CA ILE A 123 22.17 -5.39 2.06
C ILE A 123 22.34 -5.14 3.57
N PRO A 124 23.38 -4.42 4.02
CA PRO A 124 23.48 -4.01 5.42
C PRO A 124 22.37 -3.01 5.76
N ASN A 125 21.89 -3.05 7.01
CA ASN A 125 20.91 -2.11 7.56
C ASN A 125 19.57 -2.05 6.79
N LEU A 126 19.20 -3.13 6.07
CA LEU A 126 17.96 -3.20 5.30
C LEU A 126 16.73 -3.02 6.20
N GLY A 127 16.74 -3.62 7.40
CA GLY A 127 15.63 -3.58 8.33
C GLY A 127 15.41 -2.19 8.89
N SER A 128 16.43 -1.59 9.49
CA SER A 128 16.32 -0.24 10.05
C SER A 128 16.06 0.83 8.99
N THR A 129 16.66 0.73 7.80
CA THR A 129 16.43 1.68 6.71
C THR A 129 15.00 1.58 6.17
N ALA A 130 14.53 0.36 5.88
CA ALA A 130 13.16 0.15 5.41
C ALA A 130 12.15 0.59 6.47
N MET A 131 12.30 0.15 7.73
CA MET A 131 11.38 0.49 8.82
C MET A 131 11.27 2.01 9.04
N THR A 132 12.40 2.73 8.96
CA THR A 132 12.41 4.20 9.07
C THR A 132 11.54 4.84 7.97
N GLN A 133 11.63 4.37 6.73
CA GLN A 133 10.81 4.87 5.63
C GLN A 133 9.32 4.46 5.78
N MET A 134 9.04 3.22 6.19
CA MET A 134 7.69 2.72 6.43
C MET A 134 6.94 3.52 7.50
N ILE A 135 7.65 3.96 8.56
CA ILE A 135 7.11 4.85 9.59
C ILE A 135 6.75 6.23 9.01
N GLN A 136 7.59 6.80 8.14
CA GLN A 136 7.28 8.08 7.48
C GLN A 136 6.08 7.96 6.51
N GLU A 137 5.95 6.84 5.80
CA GLU A 137 4.77 6.56 4.98
C GLU A 137 3.51 6.41 5.81
N ALA A 138 3.54 5.62 6.90
CA ALA A 138 2.38 5.42 7.77
C ALA A 138 1.89 6.74 8.37
N LYS A 139 2.82 7.63 8.75
CA LYS A 139 2.53 9.02 9.13
C LYS A 139 1.84 9.79 7.99
N ALA A 140 2.45 9.85 6.81
CA ALA A 140 1.93 10.61 5.67
C ALA A 140 0.53 10.14 5.21
N LEU A 141 0.29 8.83 5.23
CA LEU A 141 -1.00 8.18 4.92
C LEU A 141 -2.09 8.44 5.98
N SER A 142 -1.68 8.70 7.23
CA SER A 142 -2.59 8.98 8.36
C SER A 142 -2.94 10.46 8.48
N GLU A 143 -2.03 11.37 8.14
CA GLU A 143 -2.22 12.84 8.26
C GLU A 143 -3.00 13.50 7.10
N ILE A 144 -3.17 12.82 5.95
CA ILE A 144 -3.75 13.31 4.67
C ILE A 144 -3.85 14.85 4.51
N SER A 145 -2.72 15.52 4.26
CA SER A 145 -2.73 16.90 3.75
C SER A 145 -2.07 16.96 2.37
N PHE A 146 -2.87 16.88 1.31
CA PHE A 146 -2.42 17.23 -0.05
C PHE A 146 -2.44 18.75 -0.31
N ARG A 147 -2.66 19.58 0.72
CA ARG A 147 -2.72 21.04 0.60
C ARG A 147 -1.34 21.69 0.67
N ASP A 148 -0.36 20.97 1.19
CA ASP A 148 1.01 21.44 1.38
C ASP A 148 1.92 20.94 0.26
N ASP A 149 2.72 21.83 -0.35
CA ASP A 149 3.67 21.46 -1.41
C ASP A 149 4.79 20.52 -0.91
N ASP A 150 5.06 20.53 0.41
CA ASP A 150 6.01 19.65 1.11
C ASP A 150 5.50 18.22 1.34
N TYR A 151 4.38 17.82 0.72
CA TYR A 151 3.83 16.47 0.93
C TYR A 151 4.83 15.37 0.54
N PRO A 152 5.13 14.37 1.41
CA PRO A 152 6.11 13.34 1.11
C PRO A 152 5.74 12.50 -0.12
N ARG A 153 6.56 12.62 -1.18
CA ARG A 153 6.45 11.91 -2.46
C ARG A 153 7.49 10.80 -2.58
N LEU A 154 7.49 9.94 -1.57
CA LEU A 154 8.47 8.88 -1.39
C LEU A 154 7.78 7.67 -0.73
N TYR A 155 7.58 6.59 -1.50
CA TYR A 155 6.89 5.39 -1.02
C TYR A 155 7.61 4.13 -1.45
N LEU A 156 7.69 3.16 -0.56
CA LEU A 156 8.11 1.80 -0.86
C LEU A 156 7.00 1.07 -1.62
N VAL A 157 7.38 0.42 -2.71
CA VAL A 157 6.48 -0.37 -3.55
C VAL A 157 7.07 -1.76 -3.71
N TYR A 158 6.23 -2.78 -3.60
CA TYR A 158 6.65 -4.17 -3.81
C TYR A 158 6.33 -4.56 -5.24
N ASP A 159 7.29 -5.16 -5.95
CA ASP A 159 6.97 -5.84 -7.21
C ASP A 159 6.27 -7.19 -6.94
N PRO A 160 5.79 -7.91 -7.97
CA PRO A 160 5.15 -9.21 -7.77
C PRO A 160 6.05 -10.23 -7.06
N GLY A 161 7.38 -10.13 -7.17
CA GLY A 161 8.34 -10.97 -6.46
C GLY A 161 8.60 -10.54 -5.00
N PHE A 162 7.81 -9.59 -4.47
CA PHE A 162 8.00 -8.94 -3.17
C PHE A 162 9.37 -8.23 -3.01
N ALA A 163 10.08 -7.95 -4.11
CA ALA A 163 11.29 -7.15 -4.04
C ALA A 163 10.95 -5.68 -3.74
N LEU A 164 11.80 -5.04 -2.95
CA LEU A 164 11.60 -3.66 -2.54
C LEU A 164 12.03 -2.70 -3.66
N HIS A 165 11.07 -1.88 -4.12
CA HIS A 165 11.29 -0.76 -5.04
C HIS A 165 10.86 0.55 -4.38
N LEU A 166 11.21 1.66 -5.04
CA LEU A 166 10.95 3.00 -4.55
C LEU A 166 10.16 3.77 -5.60
N LEU A 167 9.00 4.29 -5.21
CA LEU A 167 8.28 5.32 -5.94
C LEU A 167 8.77 6.68 -5.45
N HIS A 168 9.45 7.41 -6.34
CA HIS A 168 9.95 8.76 -6.07
C HIS A 168 9.74 9.66 -7.29
N ASN A 169 9.78 10.96 -7.06
CA ASN A 169 9.72 11.99 -8.10
C ASN A 169 11.09 12.61 -8.41
N ASN A 170 11.95 12.73 -7.39
CA ASN A 170 13.25 13.34 -7.48
C ASN A 170 14.25 12.53 -6.66
N TRP A 171 15.20 11.87 -7.34
CA TRP A 171 16.22 11.08 -6.66
C TRP A 171 17.06 11.91 -5.70
N ASP A 172 17.31 13.20 -5.96
CA ASP A 172 18.10 14.05 -5.07
C ASP A 172 17.47 14.21 -3.68
N GLN A 173 16.13 14.20 -3.61
CA GLN A 173 15.37 14.29 -2.35
C GLN A 173 15.31 12.97 -1.56
N VAL A 174 15.71 11.84 -2.17
CA VAL A 174 15.72 10.53 -1.48
C VAL A 174 16.80 10.51 -0.39
N PRO A 175 16.48 10.15 0.87
CA PRO A 175 17.43 10.12 1.98
C PRO A 175 18.64 9.21 1.71
N ALA A 176 19.84 9.63 2.12
CA ALA A 176 21.08 8.90 1.84
C ALA A 176 21.10 7.45 2.35
N GLY A 177 20.48 7.16 3.51
CA GLY A 177 20.31 5.79 4.01
C GLY A 177 19.47 4.94 3.06
N LEU A 178 18.38 5.51 2.53
CA LEU A 178 17.50 4.84 1.57
C LEU A 178 18.22 4.64 0.23
N LYS A 179 18.94 5.66 -0.28
CA LYS A 179 19.81 5.56 -1.47
C LYS A 179 20.81 4.41 -1.39
N ALA A 180 21.36 4.14 -0.20
CA ALA A 180 22.33 3.06 0.00
C ALA A 180 21.77 1.66 -0.33
N LEU A 181 20.47 1.41 -0.14
CA LEU A 181 19.83 0.13 -0.51
C LEU A 181 19.89 -0.13 -2.03
N TRP A 182 19.84 0.93 -2.84
CA TRP A 182 20.02 0.89 -4.30
C TRP A 182 21.45 1.27 -4.75
N LYS A 183 22.45 1.14 -3.87
CA LYS A 183 23.87 1.44 -4.13
C LYS A 183 24.15 2.89 -4.55
N ASN A 184 23.26 3.82 -4.19
CA ASN A 184 23.23 5.22 -4.60
C ASN A 184 22.97 5.47 -6.10
N THR A 185 22.53 4.46 -6.84
CA THR A 185 22.06 4.58 -8.23
C THR A 185 20.55 4.74 -8.25
N ASP A 186 20.04 5.65 -9.08
CA ASP A 186 18.60 5.85 -9.27
C ASP A 186 17.98 4.57 -9.87
N PRO A 187 16.92 3.99 -9.27
CA PRO A 187 16.17 2.88 -9.86
C PRO A 187 15.73 3.13 -11.31
N LEU A 188 15.42 4.37 -11.69
CA LEU A 188 15.03 4.79 -13.04
C LEU A 188 16.10 4.52 -14.10
N GLU A 189 17.39 4.54 -13.74
CA GLU A 189 18.51 4.31 -14.66
C GLU A 189 18.67 2.82 -15.02
N ARG A 190 17.93 1.92 -14.37
CA ARG A 190 18.07 0.48 -14.61
C ARG A 190 17.42 0.05 -15.93
N PRO A 191 17.97 -0.96 -16.63
CA PRO A 191 17.42 -1.46 -17.90
C PRO A 191 15.95 -1.90 -17.84
N GLU A 192 15.48 -2.33 -16.66
CA GLU A 192 14.10 -2.76 -16.39
C GLU A 192 13.05 -1.65 -16.49
N PHE A 193 13.46 -0.37 -16.34
CA PHE A 193 12.63 0.82 -16.54
C PHE A 193 12.90 1.55 -17.87
N LEU A 194 13.88 1.10 -18.67
CA LEU A 194 14.23 1.72 -19.93
C LEU A 194 13.01 1.73 -20.88
N ASN A 195 12.64 2.92 -21.37
CA ASN A 195 11.44 3.17 -22.20
C ASN A 195 10.09 2.83 -21.54
N ARG A 196 10.01 2.67 -20.21
CA ARG A 196 8.75 2.46 -19.47
C ARG A 196 8.44 3.64 -18.57
N ASN A 197 7.17 3.97 -18.41
CA ASN A 197 6.76 4.97 -17.43
C ASN A 197 6.87 4.38 -16.00
N HIS A 198 7.80 4.90 -15.20
CA HIS A 198 8.05 4.41 -13.83
C HIS A 198 6.83 4.50 -12.92
N PHE A 199 6.11 5.62 -12.92
CA PHE A 199 4.87 5.77 -12.14
C PHE A 199 3.85 4.72 -12.54
N LEU A 200 3.68 4.47 -13.84
CA LEU A 200 2.78 3.43 -14.35
C LEU A 200 3.24 2.02 -13.96
N LYS A 201 4.55 1.78 -13.89
CA LYS A 201 5.14 0.51 -13.44
C LYS A 201 4.88 0.26 -11.96
N CYS A 202 5.17 1.24 -11.10
CA CYS A 202 4.84 1.17 -9.67
C CYS A 202 3.33 1.04 -9.42
N LEU A 203 2.49 1.76 -10.17
CA LEU A 203 1.03 1.59 -10.10
C LEU A 203 0.59 0.18 -10.55
N SER A 204 1.19 -0.38 -11.60
CA SER A 204 0.88 -1.74 -12.06
C SER A 204 1.16 -2.78 -10.97
N TRP A 205 2.28 -2.63 -10.24
CA TRP A 205 2.59 -3.46 -9.09
C TRP A 205 1.62 -3.26 -7.92
N LEU A 206 1.31 -2.00 -7.59
CA LEU A 206 0.38 -1.67 -6.50
C LEU A 206 -1.02 -2.25 -6.72
N VAL A 207 -1.59 -2.08 -7.92
CA VAL A 207 -2.95 -2.57 -8.24
C VAL A 207 -3.00 -4.04 -8.65
N ASP A 208 -1.85 -4.71 -8.59
CA ASP A 208 -1.64 -6.11 -8.95
C ASP A 208 -2.08 -6.44 -10.38
N SER A 209 -1.54 -5.69 -11.34
CA SER A 209 -1.85 -5.77 -12.76
C SER A 209 -0.59 -5.76 -13.64
N LYS A 210 -0.71 -6.25 -14.87
CA LYS A 210 0.36 -6.18 -15.87
C LYS A 210 0.55 -4.73 -16.35
N TYR A 211 1.80 -4.32 -16.55
CA TYR A 211 2.15 -2.97 -17.02
C TYR A 211 1.42 -2.62 -18.32
N GLU A 212 1.39 -3.58 -19.25
CA GLU A 212 0.80 -3.47 -20.58
C GLU A 212 -0.73 -3.27 -20.50
N THR A 213 -1.38 -3.85 -19.48
CA THR A 213 -2.81 -3.67 -19.20
C THR A 213 -3.09 -2.25 -18.67
N CYS A 214 -2.26 -1.75 -17.75
CA CYS A 214 -2.36 -0.38 -17.26
C CYS A 214 -2.09 0.66 -18.36
N GLU A 215 -1.10 0.41 -19.23
CA GLU A 215 -0.75 1.25 -20.38
C GLU A 215 -1.87 1.31 -21.41
N ARG A 216 -2.50 0.16 -21.72
CA ARG A 216 -3.70 0.11 -22.58
C ARG A 216 -4.83 0.97 -22.02
N ILE A 217 -5.11 0.89 -20.72
CA ILE A 217 -6.18 1.68 -20.07
C ILE A 217 -5.86 3.18 -20.11
N MET A 218 -4.61 3.55 -19.83
CA MET A 218 -4.13 4.95 -19.93
C MET A 218 -4.32 5.51 -21.35
N ASN A 219 -3.95 4.73 -22.38
CA ASN A 219 -4.11 5.11 -23.78
C ASN A 219 -5.58 5.21 -24.21
N GLN A 220 -6.42 4.25 -23.79
CA GLN A 220 -7.87 4.27 -24.06
C GLN A 220 -8.56 5.48 -23.43
N MET A 221 -8.19 5.83 -22.20
CA MET A 221 -8.68 7.00 -21.48
C MET A 221 -8.09 8.33 -21.99
N LYS A 222 -7.16 8.27 -22.96
CA LYS A 222 -6.35 9.40 -23.49
C LYS A 222 -5.71 10.22 -22.36
N PHE A 223 -5.22 9.52 -21.34
CA PHE A 223 -4.79 10.12 -20.09
C PHE A 223 -3.29 10.41 -20.04
N ILE A 224 -2.91 11.53 -19.42
CA ILE A 224 -1.52 11.84 -19.07
C ILE A 224 -1.33 11.52 -17.59
N LEU A 225 -0.62 10.43 -17.30
CA LEU A 225 -0.26 10.07 -15.93
C LEU A 225 0.76 11.07 -15.36
N THR A 226 0.26 12.06 -14.63
CA THR A 226 1.10 12.97 -13.84
C THR A 226 1.49 12.33 -12.50
N GLU A 227 2.64 12.75 -11.99
CA GLU A 227 3.15 12.39 -10.66
C GLU A 227 2.11 12.57 -9.55
N ASN A 228 1.47 13.75 -9.48
CA ASN A 228 0.41 14.05 -8.51
C ASN A 228 -0.78 13.08 -8.61
N PHE A 229 -1.12 12.63 -9.82
CA PHE A 229 -2.19 11.67 -10.01
C PHE A 229 -1.76 10.26 -9.58
N ALA A 230 -0.53 9.86 -9.85
CA ALA A 230 0.03 8.60 -9.37
C ALA A 230 0.04 8.50 -7.83
N TYR A 231 0.47 9.54 -7.13
CA TYR A 231 0.42 9.57 -5.66
C TYR A 231 -1.02 9.58 -5.13
N LYS A 232 -1.96 10.31 -5.76
CA LYS A 232 -3.37 10.26 -5.38
C LYS A 232 -3.99 8.86 -5.55
N LEU A 233 -3.67 8.16 -6.65
CA LEU A 233 -4.05 6.75 -6.84
C LEU A 233 -3.42 5.85 -5.78
N PHE A 234 -2.15 6.05 -5.44
CA PHE A 234 -1.44 5.29 -4.42
C PHE A 234 -2.18 5.38 -3.08
N HIS A 235 -2.51 6.60 -2.66
CA HIS A 235 -3.27 6.88 -1.42
C HIS A 235 -4.66 6.26 -1.40
N ILE A 236 -5.43 6.40 -2.48
CA ILE A 236 -6.74 5.78 -2.64
C ILE A 236 -6.64 4.26 -2.50
N HIS A 237 -5.62 3.67 -3.12
CA HIS A 237 -5.42 2.22 -3.10
C HIS A 237 -4.98 1.71 -1.72
N GLU A 238 -4.04 2.38 -1.06
CA GLU A 238 -3.63 2.02 0.30
C GLU A 238 -4.80 2.12 1.29
N ARG A 239 -5.62 3.19 1.20
CA ARG A 239 -6.84 3.33 2.03
C ARG A 239 -7.88 2.25 1.77
N LYS A 240 -8.12 1.89 0.50
CA LYS A 240 -8.98 0.76 0.15
C LYS A 240 -8.49 -0.52 0.83
N LEU A 241 -7.18 -0.79 0.81
CA LEU A 241 -6.61 -2.01 1.35
C LEU A 241 -6.42 -2.02 2.88
N THR A 242 -6.50 -0.87 3.57
CA THR A 242 -6.64 -0.81 5.05
C THR A 242 -8.09 -0.80 5.51
N THR A 243 -9.06 -0.89 4.59
CA THR A 243 -10.52 -0.72 4.82
C THR A 243 -10.90 0.58 5.55
N LEU A 244 -10.01 1.58 5.58
CA LEU A 244 -10.26 2.87 6.19
C LEU A 244 -11.21 3.72 5.32
N PRO A 245 -12.11 4.52 5.93
CA PRO A 245 -12.96 5.45 5.18
C PRO A 245 -12.13 6.39 4.29
N LEU A 246 -12.60 6.59 3.06
CA LEU A 246 -11.98 7.47 2.08
C LEU A 246 -12.93 8.62 1.73
N ILE A 247 -12.57 9.83 2.16
CA ILE A 247 -13.23 11.08 1.80
C ILE A 247 -12.26 11.86 0.91
N ILE A 248 -12.72 12.30 -0.27
CA ILE A 248 -11.89 13.08 -1.22
C ILE A 248 -12.48 14.49 -1.34
N GLU A 249 -11.87 15.43 -0.63
CA GLU A 249 -12.23 16.85 -0.68
C GLU A 249 -11.73 17.57 -1.95
N GLY A 250 -12.26 18.77 -2.17
CA GLY A 250 -11.83 19.73 -3.20
C GLY A 250 -12.95 20.09 -4.17
N ASP A 251 -12.68 21.05 -5.05
CA ASP A 251 -13.70 21.72 -5.86
C ASP A 251 -14.25 20.87 -7.03
N THR A 252 -15.28 21.40 -7.70
CA THR A 252 -15.73 20.87 -9.00
C THR A 252 -14.63 21.07 -10.05
N GLY A 253 -14.60 20.20 -11.07
CA GLY A 253 -13.61 20.28 -12.15
C GLY A 253 -12.20 19.72 -11.85
N ILE A 254 -11.77 19.55 -10.59
CA ILE A 254 -10.40 19.08 -10.24
C ILE A 254 -10.09 17.60 -10.59
N GLY A 255 -10.98 16.92 -11.33
CA GLY A 255 -10.75 15.56 -11.81
C GLY A 255 -11.04 14.41 -10.83
N LYS A 256 -11.69 14.65 -9.67
CA LYS A 256 -12.01 13.58 -8.68
C LYS A 256 -12.74 12.38 -9.31
N THR A 257 -13.81 12.64 -10.06
CA THR A 257 -14.60 11.60 -10.75
C THR A 257 -13.76 10.85 -11.79
N TYR A 258 -12.87 11.55 -12.48
CA TYR A 258 -11.98 10.95 -13.49
C TYR A 258 -10.92 10.05 -12.85
N LEU A 259 -10.32 10.50 -11.74
CA LEU A 259 -9.38 9.73 -10.91
C LEU A 259 -10.00 8.42 -10.44
N LEU A 260 -11.22 8.47 -9.90
CA LEU A 260 -11.95 7.28 -9.48
C LEU A 260 -12.36 6.38 -10.65
N LYS A 261 -12.78 6.94 -11.80
CA LYS A 261 -13.08 6.17 -13.02
C LYS A 261 -11.84 5.45 -13.56
N PHE A 262 -10.69 6.10 -13.60
CA PHE A 262 -9.43 5.47 -14.01
C PHE A 262 -9.03 4.36 -13.03
N TYR A 263 -9.13 4.61 -11.72
CA TYR A 263 -8.85 3.61 -10.70
C TYR A 263 -9.77 2.38 -10.77
N SER A 264 -11.07 2.57 -11.03
CA SER A 264 -12.00 1.45 -11.18
C SER A 264 -11.71 0.60 -12.43
N LEU A 265 -11.28 1.21 -13.54
CA LEU A 265 -10.83 0.47 -14.72
C LEU A 265 -9.58 -0.38 -14.44
N LEU A 266 -8.61 0.16 -13.69
CA LEU A 266 -7.42 -0.61 -13.27
C LEU A 266 -7.80 -1.82 -12.40
N LEU A 267 -8.68 -1.62 -11.41
CA LEU A 267 -9.15 -2.70 -10.53
C LEU A 267 -9.96 -3.76 -11.27
N ASN A 268 -10.86 -3.36 -12.17
CA ASN A 268 -11.66 -4.31 -12.95
C ASN A 268 -10.77 -5.15 -13.86
N ALA A 269 -9.71 -4.57 -14.41
CA ALA A 269 -8.77 -5.29 -15.26
C ALA A 269 -7.86 -6.27 -14.49
N SER A 270 -7.48 -5.98 -13.23
CA SER A 270 -6.78 -6.98 -12.39
C SER A 270 -7.72 -8.10 -11.94
N VAL A 271 -8.97 -7.79 -11.58
CA VAL A 271 -9.98 -8.82 -11.26
C VAL A 271 -10.26 -9.74 -12.45
N GLN A 272 -10.42 -9.21 -13.66
CA GLN A 272 -10.62 -10.03 -14.86
C GLN A 272 -9.43 -10.96 -15.13
N HIS A 273 -8.19 -10.47 -15.01
CA HIS A 273 -7.01 -11.34 -15.14
C HIS A 273 -6.90 -12.41 -14.04
N ASN A 274 -7.36 -12.10 -12.83
CA ASN A 274 -7.33 -13.03 -11.70
C ASN A 274 -8.43 -14.09 -11.75
N TYR A 275 -9.52 -13.88 -12.51
CA TYR A 275 -10.55 -14.91 -12.74
C TYR A 275 -10.04 -16.03 -13.68
N ASP A 276 -9.19 -15.70 -14.66
CA ASP A 276 -8.51 -16.69 -15.51
C ASP A 276 -7.40 -17.47 -14.77
N GLN A 277 -7.02 -17.04 -13.55
CA GLN A 277 -5.99 -17.66 -12.71
C GLN A 277 -6.52 -17.92 -11.30
N THR A 278 -7.29 -19.00 -11.16
CA THR A 278 -7.87 -19.38 -9.87
C THR A 278 -6.82 -19.53 -8.75
N ASN A 279 -7.17 -18.99 -7.58
CA ASN A 279 -6.41 -18.86 -6.34
C ASN A 279 -5.29 -17.80 -6.28
N PHE A 280 -5.51 -16.82 -5.40
CA PHE A 280 -4.50 -15.94 -4.81
C PHE A 280 -3.31 -16.71 -4.18
N ARG A 281 -3.58 -17.93 -3.68
CA ARG A 281 -2.54 -18.90 -3.26
C ARG A 281 -1.60 -19.29 -4.40
N THR A 282 -2.14 -19.54 -5.60
CA THR A 282 -1.36 -19.86 -6.81
C THR A 282 -0.42 -18.73 -7.14
N GLN A 283 -0.88 -17.47 -7.06
CA GLN A 283 -0.03 -16.32 -7.34
C GLN A 283 1.09 -16.12 -6.31
N ILE A 284 0.82 -16.28 -5.01
CA ILE A 284 1.91 -16.27 -4.01
C ILE A 284 2.90 -17.41 -4.28
N LEU A 285 2.42 -18.60 -4.68
CA LEU A 285 3.26 -19.75 -5.01
C LEU A 285 4.08 -19.52 -6.29
N GLU A 286 3.50 -18.96 -7.35
CA GLU A 286 4.18 -18.57 -8.60
C GLU A 286 5.21 -17.48 -8.34
N ARG A 287 4.88 -16.45 -7.56
CA ARG A 287 5.77 -15.34 -7.19
C ARG A 287 6.94 -15.81 -6.35
N ALA A 288 6.68 -16.64 -5.34
CA ALA A 288 7.72 -17.29 -4.55
C ALA A 288 8.58 -18.23 -5.42
N SER A 289 7.97 -18.95 -6.38
CA SER A 289 8.69 -19.84 -7.30
C SER A 289 9.55 -19.07 -8.31
N LEU A 290 9.08 -17.93 -8.82
CA LEU A 290 9.84 -17.00 -9.66
C LEU A 290 11.03 -16.42 -8.89
N TRP A 291 10.79 -15.94 -7.67
CA TRP A 291 11.84 -15.41 -6.80
C TRP A 291 12.89 -16.51 -6.46
N LEU A 292 12.43 -17.71 -6.09
CA LEU A 292 13.30 -18.88 -5.89
C LEU A 292 14.11 -19.18 -7.16
N SER A 293 13.45 -19.24 -8.32
CA SER A 293 14.09 -19.54 -9.62
C SER A 293 15.18 -18.53 -9.97
N GLU A 294 14.85 -17.23 -9.96
CA GLU A 294 15.77 -16.17 -10.38
C GLU A 294 16.86 -15.86 -9.36
N LYS A 295 16.52 -15.81 -8.06
CA LYS A 295 17.41 -15.23 -7.04
C LYS A 295 18.17 -16.28 -6.23
N ILE A 296 17.60 -17.48 -6.04
CA ILE A 296 18.25 -18.59 -5.32
C ILE A 296 18.79 -19.61 -6.32
N ILE A 297 17.92 -20.26 -7.11
CA ILE A 297 18.28 -21.37 -7.99
C ILE A 297 19.35 -20.92 -8.99
N GLY A 298 19.18 -19.79 -9.69
CA GLY A 298 20.22 -19.23 -10.56
C GLY A 298 21.62 -19.19 -9.90
N LYS A 299 21.73 -18.61 -8.69
CA LYS A 299 23.00 -18.53 -7.94
C LYS A 299 23.50 -19.89 -7.44
N VAL A 300 22.61 -20.75 -6.96
CA VAL A 300 22.97 -22.10 -6.48
C VAL A 300 23.52 -22.95 -7.62
N LEU A 301 22.95 -22.84 -8.82
CA LEU A 301 23.43 -23.54 -10.02
C LEU A 301 24.76 -22.96 -10.52
N GLU A 302 24.98 -21.64 -10.43
CA GLU A 302 26.27 -20.99 -10.70
C GLU A 302 27.36 -21.45 -9.71
N MET A 303 27.03 -21.60 -8.43
CA MET A 303 27.97 -22.04 -7.39
C MET A 303 28.20 -23.55 -7.37
N GLN A 304 27.21 -24.37 -7.77
CA GLN A 304 27.29 -25.83 -7.78
C GLN A 304 26.69 -26.45 -9.08
N PRO A 305 27.46 -26.48 -10.19
CA PRO A 305 27.00 -27.02 -11.48
C PRO A 305 26.66 -28.53 -11.47
N SER A 306 27.15 -29.28 -10.48
CA SER A 306 26.76 -30.68 -10.25
C SER A 306 25.28 -30.80 -9.87
N LEU A 307 24.77 -29.87 -9.06
CA LEU A 307 23.39 -29.83 -8.59
C LEU A 307 22.43 -29.54 -9.75
N LEU A 308 22.84 -28.72 -10.74
CA LEU A 308 22.10 -28.54 -12.00
C LEU A 308 21.91 -29.87 -12.75
N ASN A 309 22.98 -30.65 -12.89
CA ASN A 309 22.90 -31.93 -13.59
C ASN A 309 22.01 -32.93 -12.86
N GLU A 310 22.05 -32.98 -11.52
CA GLU A 310 21.21 -33.87 -10.74
C GLU A 310 19.73 -33.45 -10.75
N VAL A 311 19.44 -32.15 -10.63
CA VAL A 311 18.10 -31.59 -10.76
C VAL A 311 17.55 -31.84 -12.17
N LEU A 312 18.34 -31.59 -13.23
CA LEU A 312 17.95 -31.92 -14.59
C LEU A 312 17.68 -33.42 -14.76
N GLN A 313 18.52 -34.31 -14.21
CA GLN A 313 18.26 -35.75 -14.26
C GLN A 313 16.96 -36.15 -13.56
N ARG A 314 16.58 -35.52 -12.44
CA ARG A 314 15.33 -35.80 -11.72
C ARG A 314 14.08 -35.22 -12.40
N ILE A 315 14.18 -34.09 -13.10
CA ILE A 315 13.03 -33.46 -13.80
C ILE A 315 12.87 -34.00 -15.24
N ARG A 316 13.96 -34.47 -15.87
CA ARG A 316 13.96 -34.98 -17.26
C ARG A 316 12.88 -36.03 -17.56
N PRO A 317 12.55 -37.00 -16.70
CA PRO A 317 11.43 -37.94 -16.95
C PRO A 317 10.07 -37.21 -17.03
N LYS A 318 9.84 -36.23 -16.15
CA LYS A 318 8.61 -35.42 -16.14
C LYS A 318 8.50 -34.51 -17.36
N LEU A 319 9.62 -33.92 -17.81
CA LEU A 319 9.68 -33.09 -19.02
C LEU A 319 9.57 -33.90 -20.33
N MET A 320 10.01 -35.15 -20.34
CA MET A 320 9.92 -36.04 -21.52
C MET A 320 8.56 -36.74 -21.66
N GLY A 321 7.60 -36.46 -20.76
CA GLY A 321 6.27 -37.08 -20.79
C GLY A 321 6.27 -38.59 -20.46
N SER A 322 7.38 -39.13 -19.93
CA SER A 322 7.47 -40.55 -19.58
C SER A 322 6.79 -40.80 -18.24
N HIS A 323 5.50 -41.13 -18.30
CA HIS A 323 4.81 -41.82 -17.21
C HIS A 323 5.41 -43.24 -17.06
N GLU A 324 6.45 -43.36 -16.25
CA GLU A 324 6.79 -44.66 -15.66
C GLU A 324 5.95 -44.82 -14.39
N GLU A 325 4.82 -45.53 -14.54
CA GLU A 325 4.20 -46.23 -13.42
C GLU A 325 5.20 -47.28 -12.91
N ASN A 326 5.89 -46.97 -11.82
CA ASN A 326 6.54 -48.00 -11.01
C ASN A 326 5.85 -48.04 -9.65
N THR A 327 4.83 -48.89 -9.59
CA THR A 327 4.32 -49.46 -8.35
C THR A 327 5.48 -50.12 -7.59
N LYS A 328 5.65 -49.77 -6.32
CA LYS A 328 5.55 -50.71 -5.19
C LYS A 328 5.81 -50.06 -3.83
N ASP A 329 4.87 -50.37 -2.94
CA ASP A 329 5.06 -50.71 -1.53
C ASP A 329 5.75 -49.66 -0.63
N ASP A 330 4.92 -48.85 0.04
CA ASP A 330 4.92 -48.79 1.50
C ASP A 330 3.46 -48.65 1.98
N ASP A 331 2.95 -49.68 2.65
CA ASP A 331 1.57 -49.74 3.14
C ASP A 331 1.36 -48.79 4.33
N ILE A 332 0.39 -47.87 4.22
CA ILE A 332 -0.30 -47.31 5.40
C ILE A 332 -1.80 -47.27 5.10
N ASP A 333 -2.54 -48.23 5.67
CA ASP A 333 -3.99 -48.22 5.72
C ASP A 333 -4.51 -46.94 6.40
N LEU A 334 -5.31 -46.17 5.66
CA LEU A 334 -6.28 -45.24 6.25
C LEU A 334 -7.60 -45.31 5.47
N ASP A 335 -8.29 -46.43 5.65
CA ASP A 335 -9.74 -46.49 5.46
C ASP A 335 -10.41 -45.38 6.30
N ARG A 336 -10.93 -44.36 5.62
CA ARG A 336 -12.03 -43.54 6.15
C ARG A 336 -12.88 -42.97 5.02
N GLU A 337 -13.98 -43.66 4.78
CA GLU A 337 -15.12 -43.13 4.05
C GLU A 337 -15.52 -41.76 4.60
N TYR A 338 -15.60 -40.77 3.71
CA TYR A 338 -16.64 -39.75 3.75
C TYR A 338 -17.03 -39.42 2.31
N SER A 339 -18.04 -40.14 1.81
CA SER A 339 -18.80 -39.73 0.64
C SER A 339 -19.61 -38.47 0.97
N TYR A 340 -19.50 -37.43 0.16
CA TYR A 340 -20.60 -36.49 -0.06
C TYR A 340 -20.70 -36.17 -1.55
N ASP A 341 -21.94 -36.13 -2.02
CA ASP A 341 -22.29 -36.25 -3.43
C ASP A 341 -22.01 -34.99 -4.24
N ASP A 342 -21.63 -35.21 -5.49
CA ASP A 342 -21.45 -34.18 -6.52
C ASP A 342 -22.74 -34.14 -7.35
N ASP A 343 -23.64 -33.19 -7.05
CA ASP A 343 -24.89 -32.95 -7.76
C ASP A 343 -25.33 -31.48 -7.57
N ASP A 344 -24.81 -30.55 -8.40
CA ASP A 344 -25.67 -29.72 -9.28
C ASP A 344 -24.85 -28.93 -10.33
N ALA A 345 -24.90 -29.37 -11.58
CA ALA A 345 -24.28 -28.69 -12.72
C ALA A 345 -25.18 -27.56 -13.28
N GLY A 346 -25.28 -26.46 -12.53
CA GLY A 346 -26.13 -25.29 -12.79
C GLY A 346 -25.73 -24.34 -13.94
N ASN A 347 -25.48 -24.88 -15.13
CA ASN A 347 -25.56 -24.28 -16.47
C ASN A 347 -25.83 -22.74 -16.58
N TYR A 348 -24.76 -21.92 -16.71
CA TYR A 348 -24.85 -20.49 -17.11
C TYR A 348 -23.78 -20.10 -18.14
N LEU A 349 -23.97 -20.55 -19.39
CA LEU A 349 -23.24 -20.05 -20.56
C LEU A 349 -24.05 -18.93 -21.26
N GLY A 350 -23.36 -17.84 -21.60
CA GLY A 350 -23.77 -16.95 -22.69
C GLY A 350 -24.70 -15.78 -22.35
N LYS A 351 -24.11 -14.64 -21.96
CA LYS A 351 -24.50 -13.32 -22.47
C LYS A 351 -23.26 -12.49 -22.78
N GLU A 352 -22.95 -12.33 -24.06
CA GLU A 352 -22.13 -11.23 -24.53
C GLU A 352 -22.88 -9.93 -24.24
N TYR A 353 -22.20 -8.96 -23.61
CA TYR A 353 -22.71 -7.61 -23.48
C TYR A 353 -22.08 -6.76 -24.58
N ASP A 354 -22.84 -6.52 -25.64
CA ASP A 354 -22.50 -5.52 -26.65
C ASP A 354 -22.52 -4.13 -26.01
N TYR A 355 -21.45 -3.37 -26.21
CA TYR A 355 -21.19 -2.09 -25.53
C TYR A 355 -21.31 -0.89 -26.49
N ASN A 356 -22.18 -1.01 -27.50
CA ASN A 356 -22.40 -0.01 -28.55
C ASN A 356 -23.87 0.46 -28.63
N GLU A 357 -24.37 1.16 -27.61
CA GLU A 357 -25.45 2.15 -27.76
C GLU A 357 -25.70 2.90 -26.44
N TRP A 358 -25.04 4.06 -26.28
CA TRP A 358 -25.51 5.15 -25.42
C TRP A 358 -25.26 6.44 -26.17
N GLU A 359 -26.17 6.75 -27.12
CA GLU A 359 -26.28 8.09 -27.66
C GLU A 359 -26.62 9.05 -26.51
N ALA A 360 -25.72 9.98 -26.22
CA ALA A 360 -26.01 11.05 -25.28
C ALA A 360 -26.93 12.05 -25.98
N GLN A 361 -28.22 12.05 -25.62
CA GLN A 361 -29.14 13.14 -25.99
C GLN A 361 -28.55 14.49 -25.59
N GLU A 362 -28.45 15.38 -26.56
CA GLU A 362 -28.12 16.78 -26.32
C GLU A 362 -29.28 17.42 -25.54
N CYS A 363 -29.02 17.86 -24.31
CA CYS A 363 -29.96 18.70 -23.58
C CYS A 363 -29.72 20.16 -23.99
N GLU A 364 -30.64 20.73 -24.75
CA GLU A 364 -30.68 22.18 -24.99
C GLU A 364 -30.94 22.94 -23.68
N PRO A 365 -30.40 24.15 -23.51
CA PRO A 365 -30.72 25.00 -22.36
C PRO A 365 -32.11 25.62 -22.53
N ASP A 366 -32.94 25.51 -21.50
CA ASP A 366 -34.27 26.12 -21.46
C ASP A 366 -34.14 27.58 -20.97
N ASP A 367 -34.23 28.53 -21.90
CA ASP A 367 -34.25 29.96 -21.61
C ASP A 367 -35.61 30.36 -21.02
N THR A 368 -35.64 30.81 -19.75
CA THR A 368 -36.75 31.66 -19.26
C THR A 368 -36.25 32.74 -18.32
N GLU A 369 -36.34 33.99 -18.77
CA GLU A 369 -36.17 35.19 -17.97
C GLU A 369 -37.33 35.39 -16.97
N ASN A 370 -37.06 36.24 -15.97
CA ASN A 370 -37.92 37.01 -15.05
C ASN A 370 -37.37 36.81 -13.62
N GLY A 371 -36.75 37.77 -12.95
CA GLY A 371 -36.87 39.22 -13.07
C GLY A 371 -37.82 39.74 -12.00
N ASP A 372 -37.26 40.35 -10.95
CA ASP A 372 -37.89 41.39 -10.14
C ASP A 372 -36.83 42.07 -9.26
N ASP A 373 -36.90 43.39 -9.17
CA ASP A 373 -35.99 44.26 -8.42
C ASP A 373 -36.41 44.38 -6.94
N GLU A 374 -35.45 44.50 -6.03
CA GLU A 374 -35.66 45.26 -4.78
C GLU A 374 -34.37 46.00 -4.39
N GLN A 375 -34.50 47.30 -4.13
CA GLN A 375 -33.42 48.22 -3.75
C GLN A 375 -33.52 48.62 -2.27
N GLU A 376 -32.54 49.42 -1.82
CA GLU A 376 -32.49 50.14 -0.53
C GLU A 376 -32.11 49.24 0.68
N GLU A 377 -31.36 49.71 1.68
CA GLU A 377 -31.02 51.09 2.04
C GLU A 377 -29.61 51.21 2.67
N GLU A 378 -29.04 52.42 2.68
CA GLU A 378 -27.72 52.72 3.27
C GLU A 378 -27.74 52.74 4.81
N ASN A 379 -26.57 52.54 5.45
CA ASN A 379 -26.20 53.38 6.59
C ASN A 379 -24.68 53.43 6.86
N GLN A 380 -24.12 54.64 6.86
CA GLN A 380 -22.76 54.95 7.31
C GLN A 380 -22.81 55.98 8.45
N GLN A 381 -22.10 55.73 9.55
CA GLN A 381 -21.49 56.71 10.45
C GLN A 381 -20.57 55.95 11.43
N ASN A 382 -19.24 56.00 11.32
CA ASN A 382 -18.27 57.06 11.65
C ASN A 382 -18.17 57.46 13.14
N SER A 383 -17.06 57.06 13.77
CA SER A 383 -16.11 57.92 14.54
C SER A 383 -15.04 57.01 15.16
N ASP A 384 -13.79 56.99 14.67
CA ASP A 384 -12.69 57.90 15.04
C ASP A 384 -12.14 57.73 16.46
N VAL A 385 -10.91 57.20 16.58
CA VAL A 385 -9.82 57.73 17.44
C VAL A 385 -8.46 57.44 16.76
N GLN A 386 -7.66 58.50 16.53
CA GLN A 386 -6.25 58.50 16.07
C GLN A 386 -5.32 57.96 17.20
N GLU A 387 -4.03 57.62 17.11
CA GLU A 387 -2.89 57.82 16.17
C GLU A 387 -1.79 56.77 16.59
N SER A 388 -0.52 56.68 16.14
CA SER A 388 0.36 57.49 15.28
C SER A 388 1.55 56.67 14.68
N LEU A 389 2.16 57.21 13.62
CA LEU A 389 3.59 57.39 13.29
C LEU A 389 4.66 56.41 13.90
N GLU A 390 5.70 55.95 13.20
CA GLU A 390 6.20 56.14 11.82
C GLU A 390 7.21 55.00 11.44
N PRO A 391 7.63 54.86 10.16
CA PRO A 391 8.38 53.69 9.67
C PRO A 391 9.91 53.88 9.60
N SER A 392 10.66 52.80 9.38
CA SER A 392 12.02 52.92 8.81
C SER A 392 12.53 51.71 7.99
N ASN A 393 12.91 52.04 6.74
CA ASN A 393 14.00 51.48 5.94
C ASN A 393 13.93 50.06 5.35
N LEU A 394 13.46 50.01 4.09
CA LEU A 394 14.04 49.14 3.07
C LEU A 394 15.56 49.40 2.90
N ARG A 395 16.34 48.34 2.66
CA ARG A 395 17.62 48.44 1.93
C ARG A 395 17.77 47.31 0.92
N PHE A 396 17.96 47.69 -0.33
CA PHE A 396 18.48 46.83 -1.40
C PHE A 396 19.93 46.44 -1.11
N LEU A 397 20.30 45.21 -1.49
CA LEU A 397 21.67 44.90 -1.94
C LEU A 397 21.59 44.04 -3.20
N GLN A 398 22.27 44.51 -4.24
CA GLN A 398 22.63 43.74 -5.45
C GLN A 398 24.16 43.51 -5.43
N PRO A 399 24.71 42.66 -6.33
CA PRO A 399 25.85 41.81 -5.99
C PRO A 399 27.24 42.44 -6.22
N SER A 400 28.26 41.73 -5.73
CA SER A 400 29.67 42.00 -5.97
C SER A 400 30.33 40.80 -6.65
N ASN A 401 30.87 41.05 -7.85
CA ASN A 401 31.92 40.31 -8.59
C ASN A 401 31.84 38.77 -8.69
#